data_AF-A0A936A6R8-F1
#
_entry.id   AF-A0A936A6R8-F1
#
_cell.length_a   1.000
_cell.length_b   1.000
_cell.length_c   1.000
_cell.angle_alpha   90.00
_cell.angle_beta   90.00
_cell.angle_gamma   90.00
#
_symmetry.space_group_name_H-M   'P 1'
#
loop_
_entity.id
_entity.type
_entity.pdbx_description
1 polymer ?
#
loop_
_entity_poly.entity_id
_entity_poly.type
_entity_poly.pdbx_seq_one_letter_code
_entity_poly.pdbx_strand_id
1 'polypeptide(L)'
;MKDQMNTSEGSSLNEQKRHSNYGEPKTKSDFINSNKFEDINSEFEKLNNEFTEENENKENPFPVDILPYPFRELIIECSKSLNFPSDYTGTAILSAISTTIGKSAKVKVKESWFEFPSFYIAQIGNPGAAKSHSLELMFKPFQEIDNSSIKKFKNEFEEFESLQAVSKKNRKSQPGNIKPVLVKTVLNNFTPEILHQRLADNDRGCVVVSDELATFLEGMNNYSKGDQTTIYLSFWCSKPTSIDRVKSPIPLWLPQPFINIIGGLQPRVIPKLFPAGKSDNGFIQRFLFAFPEFSEKQPINDIELNETLLKDYSEWIYNYRQSNPIIVDEESGHSKPKICFWSPEAKIFFYDWHKEHIKQVNDNADSLKGEVLSKFDIHFVRLALTLQIMNDNKTNQISLKAVQGAAKLCIYFQRNIMKVLDILQSSNPSIMLTNDKQNLYNALPDRFTTAEAISIGREVESRGGNYFDEKAVDRFLKNQNLFKKLAHGDYEKKFKS
;
A
#
# COMPACT_ATOMS: atom_id res chain seq x y z
N MET A 1 70.16 31.28 -25.84
CA MET A 1 70.32 29.81 -25.82
C MET A 1 69.13 29.28 -25.03
N LYS A 2 68.04 28.87 -25.69
CA LYS A 2 67.63 27.45 -25.95
C LYS A 2 67.56 26.62 -24.66
N ASP A 3 66.54 25.84 -24.30
CA ASP A 3 65.23 25.49 -24.87
C ASP A 3 64.41 24.78 -23.76
N GLN A 4 63.09 24.98 -23.80
CA GLN A 4 61.95 24.05 -23.67
C GLN A 4 61.71 23.04 -22.52
N MET A 5 60.40 22.89 -22.29
CA MET A 5 59.60 21.89 -21.58
C MET A 5 59.79 20.41 -22.05
N ASN A 6 59.42 19.50 -21.14
CA ASN A 6 58.52 18.33 -21.30
C ASN A 6 59.00 16.92 -20.85
N THR A 7 58.21 16.35 -19.92
CA THR A 7 57.65 14.97 -19.80
C THR A 7 58.51 13.73 -19.53
N SER A 8 58.16 13.00 -18.46
CA SER A 8 57.63 11.61 -18.46
C SER A 8 57.57 11.11 -16.99
N GLU A 9 56.40 10.89 -16.38
CA GLU A 9 55.53 9.70 -16.46
C GLU A 9 56.28 8.37 -16.24
N GLY A 10 56.02 7.71 -15.11
CA GLY A 10 56.49 6.33 -14.89
C GLY A 10 56.44 5.80 -13.46
N SER A 11 55.29 5.78 -12.78
CA SER A 11 55.08 4.84 -11.65
C SER A 11 53.60 4.72 -11.22
N SER A 12 52.71 4.29 -12.12
CA SER A 12 51.34 3.88 -11.74
C SER A 12 50.76 2.89 -12.74
N LEU A 13 51.23 1.64 -12.77
CA LEU A 13 50.70 0.65 -13.73
C LEU A 13 50.65 -0.81 -13.26
N ASN A 14 50.86 -1.15 -11.98
CA ASN A 14 50.92 -2.57 -11.55
C ASN A 14 49.84 -3.07 -10.58
N GLU A 15 48.72 -2.36 -10.37
CA GLU A 15 47.58 -2.90 -9.59
C GLU A 15 46.25 -3.04 -10.36
N GLN A 16 46.21 -2.76 -11.68
CA GLN A 16 44.98 -2.83 -12.49
C GLN A 16 44.75 -4.14 -13.27
N LYS A 17 45.46 -5.24 -12.98
CA LYS A 17 45.30 -6.51 -13.74
C LYS A 17 44.84 -7.72 -12.91
N ARG A 18 43.94 -7.52 -11.93
CA ARG A 18 43.27 -8.63 -11.22
C ARG A 18 41.76 -8.47 -11.04
N HIS A 19 41.06 -7.80 -11.97
CA HIS A 19 39.60 -7.86 -12.07
C HIS A 19 39.14 -7.76 -13.52
N SER A 20 39.35 -8.84 -14.29
CA SER A 20 38.66 -9.03 -15.57
C SER A 20 38.41 -10.52 -15.78
N ASN A 21 37.40 -11.05 -15.09
CA ASN A 21 36.79 -12.35 -15.40
C ASN A 21 35.32 -12.38 -14.95
N TYR A 22 34.61 -11.26 -15.14
CA TYR A 22 33.16 -11.28 -15.21
C TYR A 22 32.82 -11.25 -16.69
N GLY A 23 32.30 -12.37 -17.18
CA GLY A 23 31.85 -12.52 -18.56
C GLY A 23 30.86 -11.42 -18.93
N GLU A 24 30.86 -11.05 -20.20
CA GLU A 24 29.95 -10.09 -20.80
C GLU A 24 28.48 -10.37 -20.39
N PRO A 25 27.65 -9.32 -20.24
CA PRO A 25 26.23 -9.50 -19.94
C PRO A 25 25.57 -10.28 -21.07
N LYS A 26 25.13 -11.50 -20.77
CA LYS A 26 24.37 -12.34 -21.70
C LYS A 26 23.17 -11.54 -22.24
N THR A 27 23.17 -11.34 -23.54
CA THR A 27 22.13 -10.61 -24.28
C THR A 27 20.91 -11.51 -24.49
N LYS A 28 19.76 -10.93 -24.90
CA LYS A 28 18.51 -11.69 -25.17
C LYS A 28 18.74 -12.86 -26.15
N SER A 29 19.79 -12.78 -26.98
CA SER A 29 20.23 -13.85 -27.90
C SER A 29 20.89 -15.05 -27.22
N ASP A 30 21.48 -14.92 -26.03
CA ASP A 30 22.24 -16.00 -25.39
C ASP A 30 21.37 -16.99 -24.60
N PHE A 31 20.06 -16.71 -24.50
CA PHE A 31 19.06 -17.53 -23.79
C PHE A 31 18.01 -18.17 -24.72
N ILE A 32 18.12 -17.98 -26.04
CA ILE A 32 17.06 -18.37 -27.01
C ILE A 32 16.82 -19.89 -27.10
N ASN A 33 17.67 -20.75 -26.52
CA ASN A 33 17.47 -22.20 -26.53
C ASN A 33 17.07 -22.76 -25.16
N SER A 34 15.79 -22.67 -24.80
CA SER A 34 15.15 -23.63 -23.87
C SER A 34 13.63 -23.49 -23.86
N ASN A 35 12.89 -24.60 -23.74
CA ASN A 35 11.43 -24.67 -23.53
C ASN A 35 10.94 -23.72 -22.41
N LYS A 36 11.81 -23.40 -21.45
CA LYS A 36 11.59 -22.43 -20.37
C LYS A 36 11.20 -21.02 -20.85
N PHE A 37 11.68 -20.58 -22.02
CA PHE A 37 11.37 -19.25 -22.55
C PHE A 37 9.98 -19.21 -23.20
N GLU A 38 9.56 -20.30 -23.85
CA GLU A 38 8.20 -20.45 -24.39
C GLU A 38 7.17 -20.49 -23.26
N ASP A 39 7.46 -21.19 -22.15
CA ASP A 39 6.60 -21.23 -20.97
C ASP A 39 6.41 -19.84 -20.33
N ILE A 40 7.49 -19.06 -20.20
CA ILE A 40 7.45 -17.69 -19.66
C ILE A 40 6.62 -16.78 -20.58
N ASN A 41 6.80 -16.88 -21.90
CA ASN A 41 6.03 -16.10 -22.87
C ASN A 41 4.55 -16.49 -22.85
N SER A 42 4.22 -17.78 -22.74
CA SER A 42 2.84 -18.25 -22.67
C SER A 42 2.13 -17.73 -21.41
N GLU A 43 2.80 -17.75 -20.26
CA GLU A 43 2.23 -17.22 -19.02
C GLU A 43 2.12 -15.69 -19.04
N PHE A 44 3.08 -15.01 -19.66
CA PHE A 44 3.01 -13.57 -19.91
C PHE A 44 1.86 -13.21 -20.86
N GLU A 45 1.67 -13.94 -21.96
CA GLU A 45 0.56 -13.74 -22.89
C GLU A 45 -0.79 -13.97 -22.23
N LYS A 46 -0.92 -14.97 -21.35
CA LYS A 46 -2.13 -15.17 -20.54
C LYS A 46 -2.43 -13.97 -19.64
N LEU A 47 -1.42 -13.47 -18.90
CA LEU A 47 -1.57 -12.29 -18.03
C LEU A 47 -1.87 -11.01 -18.83
N ASN A 48 -1.29 -10.85 -20.01
CA ASN A 48 -1.60 -9.74 -20.90
C ASN A 48 -3.02 -9.84 -21.44
N ASN A 49 -3.47 -11.04 -21.85
CA ASN A 49 -4.84 -11.25 -22.32
C ASN A 49 -5.85 -10.98 -21.20
N GLU A 50 -5.57 -11.39 -19.96
CA GLU A 50 -6.36 -11.01 -18.78
C GLU A 50 -6.41 -9.49 -18.58
N PHE A 51 -5.35 -8.77 -18.96
CA PHE A 51 -5.33 -7.31 -18.90
C PHE A 51 -6.06 -6.63 -20.06
N THR A 52 -5.98 -7.17 -21.28
CA THR A 52 -6.52 -6.56 -22.50
C THR A 52 -7.96 -6.96 -22.83
N GLU A 53 -8.45 -8.12 -22.35
CA GLU A 53 -9.86 -8.49 -22.48
C GLU A 53 -10.73 -7.62 -21.57
N GLU A 54 -11.18 -6.51 -22.16
CA GLU A 54 -12.43 -5.77 -21.99
C GLU A 54 -12.96 -5.49 -20.56
N ASN A 55 -13.26 -4.19 -20.37
CA ASN A 55 -14.02 -3.56 -19.31
C ASN A 55 -15.49 -4.05 -19.19
N GLU A 56 -15.79 -5.29 -19.58
CA GLU A 56 -17.11 -5.90 -19.48
C GLU A 56 -17.18 -6.79 -18.23
N ASN A 57 -17.68 -6.22 -17.13
CA ASN A 57 -18.38 -6.95 -16.05
C ASN A 57 -17.79 -8.30 -15.58
N LYS A 58 -16.46 -8.46 -15.53
CA LYS A 58 -15.81 -9.61 -14.90
C LYS A 58 -15.41 -9.25 -13.47
N GLU A 59 -15.73 -10.13 -12.54
CA GLU A 59 -15.30 -10.06 -11.14
C GLU A 59 -13.79 -9.74 -11.05
N ASN A 60 -13.40 -8.83 -10.14
CA ASN A 60 -12.00 -8.50 -9.87
C ASN A 60 -11.58 -9.05 -8.49
N PRO A 61 -11.57 -10.38 -8.28
CA PRO A 61 -11.24 -10.96 -6.99
C PRO A 61 -9.78 -10.69 -6.61
N PHE A 62 -9.52 -10.55 -5.32
CA PHE A 62 -8.14 -10.51 -4.83
C PHE A 62 -7.41 -11.83 -5.17
N PRO A 63 -6.19 -11.79 -5.76
CA PRO A 63 -5.49 -12.99 -6.22
C PRO A 63 -4.87 -13.76 -5.05
N VAL A 64 -5.67 -14.54 -4.32
CA VAL A 64 -5.25 -15.27 -3.11
C VAL A 64 -4.23 -16.38 -3.40
N ASP A 65 -4.29 -16.99 -4.59
CA ASP A 65 -3.46 -18.13 -5.04
C ASP A 65 -1.95 -17.84 -5.07
N ILE A 66 -1.57 -16.56 -5.20
CA ILE A 66 -0.16 -16.13 -5.28
C ILE A 66 0.56 -16.19 -3.93
N LEU A 67 -0.18 -16.19 -2.83
CA LEU A 67 0.38 -16.11 -1.48
C LEU A 67 0.75 -17.50 -0.98
N PRO A 68 1.85 -17.68 -0.21
CA PRO A 68 2.17 -18.96 0.40
C PRO A 68 1.36 -19.20 1.68
N TYR A 69 1.44 -20.43 2.21
CA TYR A 69 1.08 -20.72 3.60
C TYR A 69 1.98 -19.90 4.55
N PRO A 70 1.49 -19.39 5.70
CA PRO A 70 0.10 -19.49 6.20
C PRO A 70 -0.85 -18.42 5.62
N PHE A 71 -0.33 -17.42 4.90
CA PHE A 71 -1.09 -16.22 4.51
C PHE A 71 -2.31 -16.50 3.63
N ARG A 72 -2.16 -17.42 2.66
CA ARG A 72 -3.25 -17.82 1.76
C ARG A 72 -4.43 -18.41 2.53
N GLU A 73 -4.14 -19.40 3.36
CA GLU A 73 -5.16 -20.10 4.15
C GLU A 73 -5.85 -19.12 5.10
N LEU A 74 -5.10 -18.16 5.66
CA LEU A 74 -5.66 -17.19 6.58
C LEU A 74 -6.70 -16.29 5.92
N ILE A 75 -6.48 -15.89 4.66
CA ILE A 75 -7.48 -15.13 3.89
C ILE A 75 -8.72 -15.97 3.63
N ILE A 76 -8.54 -17.21 3.19
CA ILE A 76 -9.64 -18.14 2.87
C ILE A 76 -10.47 -18.42 4.13
N GLU A 77 -9.82 -18.71 5.26
CA GLU A 77 -10.51 -18.96 6.52
C GLU A 77 -11.23 -17.71 7.03
N CYS A 78 -10.59 -16.52 7.05
CA CYS A 78 -11.26 -15.28 7.47
C CYS A 78 -12.49 -14.96 6.60
N SER A 79 -12.44 -15.28 5.30
CA SER A 79 -13.59 -15.12 4.42
C SER A 79 -14.73 -16.09 4.76
N LYS A 80 -14.41 -17.34 5.11
CA LYS A 80 -15.39 -18.37 5.47
C LYS A 80 -15.99 -18.17 6.88
N SER A 81 -15.16 -17.88 7.89
CA SER A 81 -15.58 -17.78 9.29
C SER A 81 -16.13 -16.40 9.65
N LEU A 82 -15.43 -15.33 9.24
CA LEU A 82 -15.73 -13.97 9.68
C LEU A 82 -16.44 -13.14 8.60
N ASN A 83 -16.71 -13.71 7.42
CA ASN A 83 -17.28 -13.02 6.26
C ASN A 83 -16.47 -11.78 5.84
N PHE A 84 -15.16 -11.78 6.09
CA PHE A 84 -14.29 -10.69 5.64
C PHE A 84 -14.04 -10.83 4.13
N PRO A 85 -14.25 -9.77 3.33
CA PRO A 85 -13.80 -9.76 1.94
C PRO A 85 -12.31 -10.10 1.84
N SER A 86 -11.97 -11.01 0.93
CA SER A 86 -10.59 -11.48 0.74
C SER A 86 -9.61 -10.31 0.46
N ASP A 87 -10.09 -9.29 -0.24
CA ASP A 87 -9.43 -8.02 -0.53
C ASP A 87 -8.93 -7.31 0.74
N TYR A 88 -9.74 -7.28 1.80
CA TYR A 88 -9.40 -6.58 3.02
C TYR A 88 -8.37 -7.36 3.84
N THR A 89 -8.60 -8.65 4.07
CA THR A 89 -7.62 -9.50 4.77
C THR A 89 -6.30 -9.57 3.99
N GLY A 90 -6.36 -9.76 2.67
CA GLY A 90 -5.19 -9.84 1.80
C GLY A 90 -4.35 -8.57 1.79
N THR A 91 -4.98 -7.39 1.66
CA THR A 91 -4.23 -6.12 1.72
C THR A 91 -3.74 -5.77 3.12
N ALA A 92 -4.46 -6.18 4.17
CA ALA A 92 -4.00 -6.04 5.55
C ALA A 92 -2.75 -6.90 5.80
N ILE A 93 -2.73 -8.14 5.32
CA ILE A 93 -1.53 -9.00 5.32
C ILE A 93 -0.40 -8.36 4.53
N LEU A 94 -0.63 -7.88 3.30
CA LEU A 94 0.43 -7.25 2.50
C LEU A 94 1.08 -6.07 3.24
N SER A 95 0.28 -5.20 3.88
CA SER A 95 0.79 -4.08 4.68
C SER A 95 1.52 -4.54 5.94
N ALA A 96 0.98 -5.53 6.65
CA ALA A 96 1.60 -6.12 7.83
C ALA A 96 2.97 -6.74 7.51
N ILE A 97 3.06 -7.58 6.48
CA ILE A 97 4.31 -8.20 6.04
C ILE A 97 5.30 -7.17 5.52
N SER A 98 4.85 -6.19 4.74
CA SER A 98 5.68 -5.06 4.35
C SER A 98 6.27 -4.33 5.59
N THR A 99 5.47 -4.14 6.64
CA THR A 99 5.92 -3.52 7.91
C THR A 99 6.92 -4.41 8.65
N THR A 100 6.70 -5.72 8.64
CA THR A 100 7.64 -6.73 9.17
C THR A 100 8.98 -6.63 8.46
N ILE A 101 8.97 -6.50 7.13
CA ILE A 101 10.19 -6.34 6.31
C ILE A 101 10.83 -4.99 6.61
N GLY A 102 10.10 -3.89 6.51
CA GLY A 102 10.59 -2.53 6.73
C GLY A 102 11.92 -2.27 6.01
N LYS A 103 12.85 -1.66 6.74
CA LYS A 103 14.22 -1.41 6.26
C LYS A 103 15.18 -2.60 6.33
N SER A 104 14.71 -3.83 6.58
CA SER A 104 15.62 -5.00 6.64
C SER A 104 15.98 -5.60 5.28
N ALA A 105 15.15 -5.38 4.26
CA ALA A 105 15.41 -5.87 2.91
C ALA A 105 14.97 -4.86 1.86
N LYS A 106 15.73 -4.76 0.77
CA LYS A 106 15.42 -3.95 -0.40
C LYS A 106 15.78 -4.69 -1.69
N VAL A 107 15.11 -4.38 -2.77
CA VAL A 107 15.43 -4.92 -4.10
C VAL A 107 16.32 -3.94 -4.86
N LYS A 108 17.34 -4.45 -5.56
CA LYS A 108 18.13 -3.70 -6.53
C LYS A 108 17.57 -3.94 -7.94
N VAL A 109 16.94 -2.92 -8.53
CA VAL A 109 16.33 -3.04 -9.85
C VAL A 109 17.38 -2.89 -10.96
N LYS A 110 18.16 -1.83 -10.87
CA LYS A 110 19.32 -1.50 -11.71
C LYS A 110 20.38 -0.80 -10.86
N GLU A 111 21.50 -0.44 -11.47
CA GLU A 111 22.49 0.37 -10.77
C GLU A 111 21.87 1.67 -10.25
N SER A 112 22.07 1.97 -8.96
CA SER A 112 21.47 3.11 -8.25
C SER A 112 19.94 3.13 -8.08
N TRP A 113 19.20 2.09 -8.48
CA TRP A 113 17.76 2.00 -8.20
C TRP A 113 17.48 0.90 -7.18
N PHE A 114 17.04 1.31 -5.99
CA PHE A 114 16.65 0.43 -4.92
C PHE A 114 15.26 0.78 -4.37
N GLU A 115 14.50 -0.24 -3.99
CA GLU A 115 13.17 -0.06 -3.40
C GLU A 115 13.01 -0.88 -2.12
N PHE A 116 12.53 -0.24 -1.06
CA PHE A 116 11.95 -0.90 0.12
C PHE A 116 10.46 -1.14 -0.13
N PRO A 117 9.84 -2.15 0.50
CA PRO A 117 8.45 -2.51 0.21
C PRO A 117 7.43 -1.57 0.89
N SER A 118 7.54 -0.24 0.75
CA SER A 118 6.59 0.72 1.37
C SER A 118 5.30 0.84 0.56
N PHE A 119 4.14 0.73 1.23
CA PHE A 119 2.83 0.81 0.59
C PHE A 119 1.91 1.80 1.31
N TYR A 120 1.17 2.58 0.50
CA TYR A 120 -0.02 3.30 0.94
C TYR A 120 -1.22 2.54 0.39
N ILE A 121 -2.08 2.05 1.27
CA ILE A 121 -3.19 1.16 0.94
C ILE A 121 -4.49 1.76 1.49
N ALA A 122 -5.54 1.79 0.67
CA ALA A 122 -6.86 2.19 1.10
C ALA A 122 -7.87 1.07 0.83
N GLN A 123 -8.52 0.58 1.88
CA GLN A 123 -9.62 -0.38 1.80
C GLN A 123 -10.93 0.39 1.63
N ILE A 124 -11.53 0.33 0.45
CA ILE A 124 -12.77 1.04 0.13
C ILE A 124 -13.96 0.11 0.39
N GLY A 125 -14.94 0.62 1.14
CA GLY A 125 -16.21 -0.06 1.36
C GLY A 125 -17.19 0.76 2.18
N ASN A 126 -18.45 0.33 2.23
CA ASN A 126 -19.47 0.99 3.05
C ASN A 126 -19.20 0.78 4.56
N PRO A 127 -19.78 1.62 5.44
CA PRO A 127 -19.83 1.32 6.87
C PRO A 127 -20.39 -0.08 7.11
N GLY A 128 -19.73 -0.87 7.96
CA GLY A 128 -20.12 -2.25 8.22
C GLY A 128 -19.51 -3.31 7.29
N ALA A 129 -18.67 -2.93 6.32
CA ALA A 129 -17.98 -3.87 5.42
C ALA A 129 -16.79 -4.63 6.07
N ALA A 130 -16.73 -4.73 7.40
CA ALA A 130 -15.66 -5.43 8.14
C ALA A 130 -14.20 -4.96 7.93
N LYS A 131 -13.96 -3.83 7.25
CA LYS A 131 -12.62 -3.23 7.03
C LYS A 131 -11.77 -3.17 8.31
N SER A 132 -12.27 -2.51 9.35
CA SER A 132 -11.56 -2.34 10.64
C SER A 132 -11.22 -3.65 11.32
N HIS A 133 -12.14 -4.62 11.31
CA HIS A 133 -11.91 -5.92 11.95
C HIS A 133 -10.79 -6.71 11.25
N SER A 134 -10.71 -6.63 9.93
CA SER A 134 -9.60 -7.25 9.18
C SER A 134 -8.25 -6.60 9.52
N LEU A 135 -8.21 -5.28 9.69
CA LEU A 135 -7.00 -4.56 10.09
C LEU A 135 -6.59 -4.91 11.52
N GLU A 136 -7.53 -4.90 12.46
CA GLU A 136 -7.28 -5.25 13.85
C GLU A 136 -6.70 -6.66 13.98
N LEU A 137 -7.32 -7.64 13.32
CA LEU A 137 -6.89 -9.03 13.37
C LEU A 137 -5.48 -9.21 12.79
N MET A 138 -5.19 -8.63 11.62
CA MET A 138 -3.89 -8.80 10.95
C MET A 138 -2.75 -8.01 11.61
N PHE A 139 -3.07 -6.91 12.32
CA PHE A 139 -2.06 -6.11 13.05
C PHE A 139 -1.94 -6.48 14.54
N LYS A 140 -2.74 -7.42 15.06
CA LYS A 140 -2.63 -7.92 16.45
C LYS A 140 -1.20 -8.29 16.88
N PRO A 141 -0.37 -8.99 16.06
CA PRO A 141 1.01 -9.30 16.45
C PRO A 141 1.85 -8.04 16.72
N PHE A 142 1.63 -6.96 15.95
CA PHE A 142 2.32 -5.69 16.16
C PHE A 142 1.83 -4.95 17.41
N GLN A 143 0.53 -5.05 17.73
CA GLN A 143 0.00 -4.50 18.97
C GLN A 143 0.65 -5.18 20.18
N GLU A 144 0.85 -6.50 20.13
CA GLU A 144 1.55 -7.26 21.17
C GLU A 144 3.04 -6.89 21.29
N ILE A 145 3.71 -6.66 20.16
CA ILE A 145 5.09 -6.15 20.12
C ILE A 145 5.15 -4.76 20.76
N ASP A 146 4.29 -3.85 20.33
CA ASP A 146 4.27 -2.47 20.81
C ASP A 146 3.89 -2.42 22.30
N ASN A 147 2.95 -3.25 22.76
CA ASN A 147 2.59 -3.37 24.18
C ASN A 147 3.80 -3.79 25.03
N SER A 148 4.60 -4.74 24.55
CA SER A 148 5.84 -5.16 25.21
C SER A 148 6.86 -4.03 25.24
N SER A 149 7.05 -3.34 24.11
CA SER A 149 7.97 -2.19 24.01
C SER A 149 7.55 -1.02 24.90
N ILE A 150 6.26 -0.72 25.00
CA ILE A 150 5.72 0.35 25.86
C ILE A 150 5.91 0.00 27.33
N LYS A 151 5.65 -1.24 27.74
CA LYS A 151 5.91 -1.69 29.13
C LYS A 151 7.38 -1.56 29.49
N LYS A 152 8.28 -2.01 28.60
CA LYS A 152 9.73 -1.88 28.78
C LYS A 152 10.15 -0.41 28.90
N PHE A 153 9.71 0.42 27.96
CA PHE A 153 9.99 1.85 27.97
C PHE A 153 9.48 2.54 29.24
N LYS A 154 8.27 2.21 29.70
CA LYS A 154 7.70 2.79 30.93
C LYS A 154 8.60 2.52 32.14
N ASN A 155 9.03 1.27 32.32
CA ASN A 155 9.92 0.89 33.42
C ASN A 155 11.28 1.60 33.31
N GLU A 156 11.89 1.63 32.13
CA GLU A 156 13.17 2.31 31.89
C GLU A 156 13.06 3.83 32.10
N PHE A 157 11.91 4.42 31.74
CA PHE A 157 11.68 5.86 31.90
C PHE A 157 11.47 6.23 33.37
N GLU A 158 10.72 5.42 34.14
CA GLU A 158 10.58 5.60 35.58
C GLU A 158 11.93 5.50 36.31
N GLU A 159 12.77 4.53 35.92
CA GLU A 159 14.13 4.40 36.44
C GLU A 159 14.98 5.63 36.09
N PHE A 160 14.97 6.08 34.84
CA PHE A 160 15.66 7.29 34.38
C PHE A 160 15.22 8.55 35.15
N GLU A 161 13.92 8.73 35.37
CA GLU A 161 13.40 9.87 36.16
C GLU A 161 13.83 9.81 37.63
N SER A 162 13.84 8.61 38.23
CA SER A 162 14.29 8.42 39.61
C SER A 162 15.78 8.76 39.78
N LEU A 163 16.63 8.33 38.84
CA LEU A 163 18.06 8.63 38.81
C LEU A 163 18.32 10.13 38.60
N GLN A 164 17.54 10.79 37.75
CA GLN A 164 17.60 12.25 37.54
C GLN A 164 17.17 13.04 38.78
N ALA A 165 16.20 12.55 39.55
CA ALA A 165 15.78 13.18 40.80
C ALA A 165 16.87 13.09 41.89
N VAL A 166 17.56 11.95 42.00
CA VAL A 166 18.64 11.73 42.97
C VAL A 166 19.94 12.45 42.57
N SER A 167 20.27 12.50 41.28
CA SER A 167 21.51 13.10 40.77
C SER A 167 21.56 14.63 40.82
N LYS A 168 20.43 15.32 41.10
CA LYS A 168 20.43 16.76 41.43
C LYS A 168 21.33 17.09 42.65
N LYS A 169 21.68 16.11 43.49
CA LYS A 169 22.59 16.28 44.65
C LYS A 169 24.07 15.94 44.39
N ASN A 170 24.43 15.23 43.32
CA ASN A 170 25.83 14.89 42.99
C ASN A 170 26.02 14.79 41.46
N ARG A 171 26.33 15.94 40.83
CA ARG A 171 26.56 16.05 39.39
C ARG A 171 27.94 15.54 38.98
N LYS A 172 28.15 14.21 38.84
CA LYS A 172 29.15 13.67 37.90
C LYS A 172 28.74 12.27 37.41
N SER A 173 28.41 12.21 36.11
CA SER A 173 28.68 11.09 35.18
C SER A 173 28.55 9.68 35.76
N GLN A 174 27.32 9.21 35.94
CA GLN A 174 27.03 7.77 36.02
C GLN A 174 26.37 7.29 34.70
N PRO A 175 26.67 6.06 34.25
CA PRO A 175 26.12 5.45 33.03
C PRO A 175 24.65 4.99 33.18
N GLY A 176 23.78 5.88 33.69
CA GLY A 176 22.33 5.70 33.81
C GLY A 176 21.53 6.93 33.37
N ASN A 177 22.18 7.84 32.62
CA ASN A 177 21.64 9.16 32.27
C ASN A 177 21.18 9.26 30.80
N ILE A 178 21.05 8.13 30.11
CA ILE A 178 20.57 8.09 28.73
C ILE A 178 19.04 8.01 28.78
N LYS A 179 18.37 9.00 28.18
CA LYS A 179 16.91 8.99 28.08
C LYS A 179 16.48 7.78 27.24
N PRO A 180 15.61 6.90 27.75
CA PRO A 180 15.16 5.75 26.98
C PRO A 180 14.36 6.21 25.75
N VAL A 181 14.36 5.37 24.72
CA VAL A 181 13.71 5.65 23.43
C VAL A 181 12.55 4.68 23.25
N LEU A 182 11.36 5.22 22.94
CA LEU A 182 10.19 4.38 22.70
C LEU A 182 10.16 3.91 21.24
N VAL A 183 10.47 2.63 21.05
CA VAL A 183 10.27 1.97 19.75
C VAL A 183 8.83 1.49 19.64
N LYS A 184 8.07 2.13 18.77
CA LYS A 184 6.66 1.79 18.48
C LYS A 184 6.48 1.64 16.97
N THR A 185 5.84 0.55 16.55
CA THR A 185 5.66 0.21 15.13
C THR A 185 4.36 0.79 14.57
N VAL A 186 3.26 0.67 15.32
CA VAL A 186 1.90 1.01 14.88
C VAL A 186 1.47 2.40 15.38
N LEU A 187 1.03 3.24 14.46
CA LEU A 187 0.62 4.61 14.71
C LEU A 187 -0.84 4.84 14.29
N ASN A 188 -1.70 5.18 15.25
CA ASN A 188 -3.15 5.36 14.99
C ASN A 188 -3.61 6.80 15.29
N ASN A 189 -3.06 7.44 16.32
CA ASN A 189 -3.35 8.82 16.70
C ASN A 189 -2.05 9.50 17.14
N PHE A 190 -1.62 10.51 16.39
CA PHE A 190 -0.35 11.20 16.59
C PHE A 190 -0.38 12.59 15.97
N THR A 191 0.46 13.48 16.49
CA THR A 191 0.77 14.75 15.79
C THR A 191 1.89 14.51 14.77
N PRO A 192 2.04 15.36 13.73
CA PRO A 192 3.14 15.25 12.78
C PRO A 192 4.52 15.16 13.43
N GLU A 193 4.75 15.89 14.54
CA GLU A 193 5.99 15.84 15.30
C GLU A 193 6.26 14.46 15.89
N ILE A 194 5.22 13.80 16.43
CA ILE A 194 5.33 12.45 16.97
C ILE A 194 5.59 11.44 15.86
N LEU A 195 4.99 11.60 14.68
CA LEU A 195 5.31 10.74 13.53
C LEU A 195 6.79 10.79 13.21
N HIS A 196 7.33 12.00 13.04
CA HIS A 196 8.73 12.18 12.68
C HIS A 196 9.65 11.62 13.74
N GLN A 197 9.35 11.87 15.03
CA GLN A 197 10.12 11.31 16.13
C GLN A 197 10.09 9.77 16.11
N ARG A 198 8.92 9.15 15.88
CA ARG A 198 8.80 7.69 15.82
C ARG A 198 9.53 7.09 14.62
N LEU A 199 9.57 7.79 13.49
CA LEU A 199 10.37 7.36 12.33
C LEU A 199 11.88 7.45 12.60
N ALA A 200 12.32 8.39 13.44
CA ALA A 200 13.71 8.47 13.89
C ALA A 200 14.04 7.42 14.95
N ASP A 201 13.10 7.15 15.88
CA ASP A 201 13.28 6.19 16.97
C ASP A 201 13.22 4.72 16.49
N ASN A 202 12.56 4.45 15.36
CA ASN A 202 12.32 3.11 14.87
C ASN A 202 13.12 2.83 13.59
N ASP A 203 14.27 2.18 13.76
CA ASP A 203 15.19 1.84 12.68
C ASP A 203 14.58 0.97 11.58
N ARG A 204 13.51 0.21 11.88
CA ARG A 204 12.81 -0.61 10.88
C ARG A 204 11.80 0.21 10.07
N GLY A 205 11.25 1.27 10.68
CA GLY A 205 10.14 2.05 10.15
C GLY A 205 8.81 1.75 10.82
N CYS A 206 7.79 2.53 10.46
CA CYS A 206 6.48 2.53 11.12
C CYS A 206 5.35 2.20 10.14
N VAL A 207 4.17 1.91 10.68
CA VAL A 207 2.92 1.80 9.92
C VAL A 207 1.86 2.68 10.56
N VAL A 208 1.13 3.40 9.72
CA VAL A 208 -0.12 4.08 10.09
C VAL A 208 -1.26 3.12 9.82
N VAL A 209 -1.97 2.72 10.87
CA VAL A 209 -3.18 1.89 10.76
C VAL A 209 -4.36 2.75 11.19
N SER A 210 -5.25 3.05 10.24
CA SER A 210 -6.37 3.97 10.47
C SER A 210 -7.70 3.35 10.07
N ASP A 211 -8.58 3.14 11.05
CA ASP A 211 -9.94 2.65 10.78
C ASP A 211 -10.74 3.62 9.89
N GLU A 212 -10.47 4.92 10.03
CA GLU A 212 -11.02 5.98 9.20
C GLU A 212 -9.88 6.81 8.60
N LEU A 213 -9.34 6.31 7.49
CA LEU A 213 -8.24 6.93 6.76
C LEU A 213 -8.54 8.39 6.38
N ALA A 214 -9.82 8.71 6.15
CA ALA A 214 -10.28 10.07 5.90
C ALA A 214 -9.84 11.06 6.98
N THR A 215 -10.02 10.70 8.26
CA THR A 215 -9.63 11.56 9.39
C THR A 215 -8.13 11.77 9.45
N PHE A 216 -7.34 10.73 9.17
CA PHE A 216 -5.90 10.85 9.07
C PHE A 216 -5.48 11.80 7.95
N LEU A 217 -6.04 11.64 6.75
CA LEU A 217 -5.74 12.47 5.58
C LEU A 217 -6.16 13.93 5.77
N GLU A 218 -7.31 14.20 6.39
CA GLU A 218 -7.72 15.55 6.75
C GLU A 218 -6.80 16.15 7.82
N GLY A 219 -6.42 15.35 8.82
CA GLY A 219 -5.49 15.74 9.88
C GLY A 219 -4.13 16.21 9.36
N MET A 220 -3.61 15.59 8.30
CA MET A 220 -2.34 15.98 7.68
C MET A 220 -2.25 17.48 7.36
N ASN A 221 -3.36 18.11 6.95
CA ASN A 221 -3.36 19.51 6.55
C ASN A 221 -3.96 20.47 7.60
N ASN A 222 -4.63 19.94 8.63
CA ASN A 222 -5.25 20.76 9.67
C ASN A 222 -4.26 21.19 10.78
N TYR A 223 -3.22 20.39 11.04
CA TYR A 223 -2.28 20.65 12.14
C TYR A 223 -1.07 21.54 11.77
N SER A 224 -0.85 21.83 10.48
CA SER A 224 0.25 22.68 10.02
C SER A 224 -0.20 23.71 9.00
N LYS A 225 0.37 24.92 9.07
CA LYS A 225 0.16 25.97 8.06
C LYS A 225 0.75 25.65 6.67
N GLY A 226 1.40 24.48 6.52
CA GLY A 226 2.00 24.01 5.27
C GLY A 226 1.47 22.63 4.88
N ASP A 227 1.51 22.32 3.59
CA ASP A 227 1.05 21.05 3.02
C ASP A 227 1.99 19.90 3.43
N GLN A 228 1.54 19.03 4.34
CA GLN A 228 2.31 17.84 4.75
C GLN A 228 2.39 16.79 3.64
N THR A 229 1.53 16.87 2.62
CA THR A 229 1.49 15.87 1.54
C THR A 229 2.86 15.66 0.93
N THR A 230 3.61 16.75 0.65
CA THR A 230 4.98 16.70 0.10
C THR A 230 5.95 15.87 0.95
N ILE A 231 5.82 15.92 2.28
CA ILE A 231 6.64 15.10 3.19
C ILE A 231 6.28 13.62 3.02
N TYR A 232 5.00 13.28 2.97
CA TYR A 232 4.57 11.89 2.75
C TYR A 232 4.93 11.37 1.35
N LEU A 233 4.95 12.22 0.31
CA LEU A 233 5.48 11.85 -1.01
C LEU A 233 6.97 11.52 -0.94
N SER A 234 7.72 12.25 -0.12
CA SER A 234 9.15 12.03 0.12
C SER A 234 9.37 10.74 0.90
N PHE A 235 8.56 10.48 1.92
CA PHE A 235 8.58 9.23 2.68
C PHE A 235 8.26 8.01 1.82
N TRP A 236 7.28 8.12 0.91
CA TRP A 236 6.94 7.04 -0.01
C TRP A 236 8.13 6.67 -0.92
N CYS A 237 8.97 7.64 -1.29
CA CYS A 237 10.22 7.43 -2.04
C CYS A 237 11.43 7.11 -1.14
N SER A 238 11.26 6.99 0.18
CA SER A 238 12.33 6.88 1.17
C SER A 238 13.42 7.95 1.02
N LYS A 239 13.04 9.17 0.61
CA LYS A 239 13.96 10.29 0.44
C LYS A 239 14.41 10.83 1.80
N PRO A 240 15.70 11.15 1.97
CA PRO A 240 16.18 11.81 3.18
C PRO A 240 15.38 13.08 3.46
N THR A 241 14.97 13.26 4.72
CA THR A 241 14.12 14.39 5.14
C THR A 241 14.70 15.02 6.41
N SER A 242 14.94 16.33 6.37
CA SER A 242 15.32 17.14 7.53
C SER A 242 14.09 17.88 8.06
N ILE A 243 13.93 17.91 9.38
CA ILE A 243 12.89 18.69 10.05
C ILE A 243 13.56 19.68 10.99
N ASP A 244 13.63 20.91 10.51
CA ASP A 244 14.21 22.05 11.22
C ASP A 244 13.14 22.77 12.05
N ARG A 245 13.41 23.00 13.34
CA ARG A 245 12.50 23.69 14.26
C ARG A 245 13.26 24.78 15.00
N VAL A 246 12.67 25.97 15.09
CA VAL A 246 13.28 27.15 15.75
C VAL A 246 13.78 26.86 17.18
N LYS A 247 13.07 26.01 17.94
CA LYS A 247 13.41 25.66 19.33
C LYS A 247 14.42 24.53 19.46
N SER A 248 14.84 23.91 18.36
CA SER A 248 15.75 22.77 18.34
C SER A 248 16.96 23.12 17.47
N PRO A 249 18.15 23.36 18.07
CA PRO A 249 19.34 23.73 17.30
C PRO A 249 19.86 22.59 16.42
N ILE A 250 19.52 21.34 16.75
CA ILE A 250 19.82 20.15 15.96
C ILE A 250 18.53 19.72 15.24
N PRO A 251 18.52 19.66 13.90
CA PRO A 251 17.36 19.20 13.16
C PRO A 251 17.11 17.71 13.39
N LEU A 252 15.85 17.30 13.30
CA LEU A 252 15.52 15.88 13.28
C LEU A 252 15.79 15.33 11.88
N TRP A 253 16.81 14.50 11.77
CA TRP A 253 17.27 13.93 10.50
C TRP A 253 16.70 12.53 10.28
N LEU A 254 16.01 12.34 9.15
CA LEU A 254 15.47 11.05 8.71
C LEU A 254 16.19 10.65 7.42
N PRO A 255 17.28 9.86 7.48
CA PRO A 255 18.07 9.54 6.30
C PRO A 255 17.33 8.66 5.30
N GLN A 256 16.60 7.65 5.80
CA GLN A 256 15.81 6.72 5.01
C GLN A 256 14.47 6.48 5.73
N PRO A 257 13.50 7.40 5.60
CA PRO A 257 12.19 7.19 6.20
C PRO A 257 11.48 6.00 5.54
N PHE A 258 10.88 5.15 6.37
CA PHE A 258 10.03 4.05 5.93
C PHE A 258 8.71 4.12 6.67
N ILE A 259 7.63 4.28 5.92
CA ILE A 259 6.28 4.33 6.45
C ILE A 259 5.34 3.54 5.54
N ASN A 260 4.53 2.69 6.15
CA ASN A 260 3.34 2.14 5.51
C ASN A 260 2.12 2.90 5.97
N ILE A 261 1.12 3.03 5.10
CA ILE A 261 -0.17 3.60 5.46
C ILE A 261 -1.22 2.60 5.03
N ILE A 262 -2.10 2.20 5.93
CA ILE A 262 -3.26 1.40 5.60
C ILE A 262 -4.47 1.87 6.38
N GLY A 263 -5.61 1.94 5.70
CA GLY A 263 -6.84 2.26 6.41
C GLY A 263 -8.12 2.12 5.60
N GLY A 264 -9.22 2.22 6.33
CA GLY A 264 -10.56 2.18 5.77
C GLY A 264 -10.98 3.51 5.16
N LEU A 265 -11.50 3.46 3.94
CA LEU A 265 -12.11 4.61 3.26
C LEU A 265 -13.54 4.27 2.84
N GLN A 266 -14.40 5.28 2.79
CA GLN A 266 -15.76 5.13 2.29
C GLN A 266 -15.83 5.74 0.88
N PRO A 267 -16.55 5.13 -0.09
CA PRO A 267 -16.64 5.68 -1.44
C PRO A 267 -17.05 7.16 -1.47
N ARG A 268 -18.06 7.51 -0.66
CA ARG A 268 -18.62 8.87 -0.58
C ARG A 268 -17.67 9.99 -0.15
N VAL A 269 -16.57 9.67 0.55
CA VAL A 269 -15.61 10.68 1.01
C VAL A 269 -14.45 10.89 0.03
N ILE A 270 -14.28 9.99 -0.95
CA ILE A 270 -13.17 10.03 -1.92
C ILE A 270 -13.08 11.39 -2.64
N PRO A 271 -14.16 11.95 -3.24
CA PRO A 271 -14.06 13.23 -3.94
C PRO A 271 -13.72 14.41 -3.04
N LYS A 272 -14.08 14.34 -1.75
CA LYS A 272 -13.73 15.37 -0.76
C LYS A 272 -12.25 15.33 -0.41
N LEU A 273 -11.68 14.13 -0.29
CA LEU A 273 -10.29 13.92 0.13
C LEU A 273 -9.29 14.15 -1.02
N PHE A 274 -9.69 13.81 -2.24
CA PHE A 274 -8.88 13.96 -3.45
C PHE A 274 -9.62 14.83 -4.48
N PRO A 275 -9.85 16.13 -4.19
CA PRO A 275 -10.58 16.98 -5.13
C PRO A 275 -9.78 17.16 -6.42
N ALA A 276 -10.48 17.32 -7.55
CA ALA A 276 -9.87 17.40 -8.89
C ALA A 276 -8.82 18.51 -9.08
N GLY A 277 -8.79 19.54 -8.23
CA GLY A 277 -7.73 20.57 -8.23
C GLY A 277 -6.54 20.31 -7.30
N LYS A 278 -6.56 19.21 -6.53
CA LYS A 278 -5.44 18.75 -5.68
C LYS A 278 -4.90 17.38 -6.07
N SER A 279 -5.56 16.67 -7.00
CA SER A 279 -5.06 15.42 -7.59
C SER A 279 -3.69 15.58 -8.26
N ASP A 280 -3.33 16.81 -8.66
CA ASP A 280 -2.09 17.15 -9.35
C ASP A 280 -0.84 17.04 -8.47
N ASN A 281 -1.00 16.89 -7.14
CA ASN A 281 0.14 16.79 -6.22
C ASN A 281 0.80 15.39 -6.20
N GLY A 282 0.26 14.42 -6.93
CA GLY A 282 0.85 13.08 -7.03
C GLY A 282 0.53 12.14 -5.87
N PHE A 283 -0.30 12.54 -4.90
CA PHE A 283 -0.52 11.74 -3.69
C PHE A 283 -1.42 10.53 -3.90
N ILE A 284 -2.54 10.68 -4.60
CA ILE A 284 -3.46 9.56 -4.90
C ILE A 284 -2.80 8.49 -5.76
N GLN A 285 -1.90 8.90 -6.68
CA GLN A 285 -1.16 8.05 -7.59
C GLN A 285 -0.27 7.02 -6.89
N ARG A 286 0.01 7.21 -5.58
CA ARG A 286 0.84 6.31 -4.76
C ARG A 286 0.05 5.30 -3.94
N PHE A 287 -1.29 5.41 -3.93
CA PHE A 287 -2.16 4.51 -3.19
C PHE A 287 -2.52 3.27 -4.01
N LEU A 288 -2.50 2.13 -3.34
CA LEU A 288 -3.10 0.87 -3.80
C LEU A 288 -4.49 0.74 -3.18
N PHE A 289 -5.52 0.53 -4.01
CA PHE A 289 -6.90 0.48 -3.55
C PHE A 289 -7.44 -0.95 -3.53
N ALA A 290 -7.93 -1.40 -2.39
CA ALA A 290 -8.76 -2.60 -2.29
C ALA A 290 -10.23 -2.19 -2.33
N PHE A 291 -10.88 -2.44 -3.46
CA PHE A 291 -12.26 -2.05 -3.69
C PHE A 291 -13.08 -3.26 -4.18
N PRO A 292 -13.41 -4.20 -3.26
CA PRO A 292 -14.21 -5.36 -3.60
C PRO A 292 -15.57 -4.91 -4.14
N GLU A 293 -16.12 -5.72 -5.04
CA GLU A 293 -17.53 -5.58 -5.42
C GLU A 293 -18.41 -5.67 -4.18
N PHE A 294 -19.49 -4.89 -4.14
CA PHE A 294 -20.38 -4.88 -2.99
C PHE A 294 -21.11 -6.22 -2.89
N SER A 295 -20.60 -7.13 -2.06
CA SER A 295 -21.32 -8.33 -1.67
C SER A 295 -22.36 -7.99 -0.62
N GLU A 296 -23.52 -8.62 -0.70
CA GLU A 296 -24.52 -8.57 0.35
C GLU A 296 -23.94 -9.01 1.70
N LYS A 297 -24.41 -8.39 2.77
CA LYS A 297 -24.00 -8.74 4.12
C LYS A 297 -24.45 -10.17 4.42
N GLN A 298 -23.48 -11.05 4.64
CA GLN A 298 -23.75 -12.45 4.96
C GLN A 298 -24.19 -12.64 6.42
N PRO A 299 -25.04 -13.65 6.71
CA PRO A 299 -25.38 -14.02 8.09
C PRO A 299 -24.15 -14.54 8.84
N ILE A 300 -24.22 -14.50 10.17
CA ILE A 300 -23.23 -15.16 11.02
C ILE A 300 -23.28 -16.68 10.81
N ASN A 301 -22.14 -17.35 10.97
CA ASN A 301 -22.02 -18.80 10.90
C ASN A 301 -21.23 -19.33 12.11
N ASP A 302 -21.29 -20.65 12.35
CA ASP A 302 -20.61 -21.33 13.45
C ASP A 302 -19.18 -21.78 13.09
N ILE A 303 -18.62 -21.33 11.96
CA ILE A 303 -17.26 -21.69 11.55
C ILE A 303 -16.29 -20.84 12.36
N GLU A 304 -15.52 -21.47 13.24
CA GLU A 304 -14.48 -20.78 13.98
C GLU A 304 -13.18 -20.66 13.17
N LEU A 305 -12.42 -19.60 13.47
CA LEU A 305 -11.11 -19.36 12.86
C LEU A 305 -10.06 -20.27 13.51
N ASN A 306 -9.19 -20.89 12.71
CA ASN A 306 -8.17 -21.78 13.25
C ASN A 306 -7.10 -21.00 14.04
N GLU A 307 -7.08 -21.18 15.36
CA GLU A 307 -6.10 -20.53 16.23
C GLU A 307 -4.65 -20.88 15.88
N THR A 308 -4.41 -22.10 15.37
CA THR A 308 -3.07 -22.53 14.93
C THR A 308 -2.59 -21.69 13.75
N LEU A 309 -3.49 -21.34 12.83
CA LEU A 309 -3.15 -20.55 11.65
C LEU A 309 -2.82 -19.10 12.01
N LEU A 310 -3.58 -18.50 12.94
CA LEU A 310 -3.27 -17.20 13.52
C LEU A 310 -1.93 -17.21 14.25
N LYS A 311 -1.64 -18.30 14.97
CA LYS A 311 -0.36 -18.49 15.66
C LYS A 311 0.79 -18.59 14.65
N ASP A 312 0.67 -19.40 13.61
CA ASP A 312 1.69 -19.53 12.55
C ASP A 312 1.97 -18.19 11.85
N TYR A 313 0.92 -17.41 11.55
CA TYR A 313 1.05 -16.06 11.00
C TYR A 313 1.83 -15.13 11.94
N SER A 314 1.46 -15.15 13.22
CA SER A 314 2.10 -14.32 14.25
C SER A 314 3.57 -14.73 14.45
N GLU A 315 3.83 -16.03 14.59
CA GLU A 315 5.17 -16.59 14.71
C GLU A 315 6.03 -16.26 13.50
N TRP A 316 5.49 -16.29 12.28
CA TRP A 316 6.22 -15.87 11.08
C TRP A 316 6.72 -14.42 11.21
N ILE A 317 5.86 -13.49 11.67
CA ILE A 317 6.21 -12.08 11.88
C ILE A 317 7.32 -11.95 12.94
N TYR A 318 7.15 -12.61 14.09
CA TYR A 318 8.15 -12.58 15.17
C TYR A 318 9.49 -13.15 14.70
N ASN A 319 9.48 -14.34 14.11
CA ASN A 319 10.67 -15.05 13.67
C ASN A 319 11.42 -14.26 12.60
N TYR A 320 10.73 -13.64 11.64
CA TYR A 320 11.37 -12.79 10.64
C TYR A 320 12.05 -11.58 11.28
N ARG A 321 11.36 -10.84 12.18
CA ARG A 321 11.93 -9.64 12.82
C ARG A 321 13.15 -9.98 13.68
N GLN A 322 13.10 -11.09 14.40
CA GLN A 322 14.21 -11.55 15.23
C GLN A 322 15.41 -12.02 14.39
N SER A 323 15.16 -12.72 13.29
CA SER A 323 16.23 -13.25 12.43
C SER A 323 16.88 -12.19 11.53
N ASN A 324 16.21 -11.05 11.33
CA ASN A 324 16.68 -9.99 10.43
C ASN A 324 16.73 -8.63 11.14
N PRO A 325 17.47 -8.45 12.25
CA PRO A 325 17.55 -7.19 12.97
C PRO A 325 18.04 -6.05 12.06
N ILE A 326 17.65 -4.80 12.37
CA ILE A 326 18.17 -3.65 11.61
C ILE A 326 19.55 -3.31 12.14
N ILE A 327 20.53 -3.33 11.25
CA ILE A 327 21.89 -2.86 11.51
C ILE A 327 22.00 -1.49 10.87
N VAL A 328 22.33 -0.49 11.66
CA VAL A 328 22.56 0.89 11.19
C VAL A 328 24.06 1.13 11.10
N ASP A 329 24.48 1.76 10.02
CA ASP A 329 25.84 2.25 9.86
C ASP A 329 26.06 3.49 10.73
N GLU A 330 27.01 3.46 11.65
CA GLU A 330 27.24 4.56 12.59
C GLU A 330 27.68 5.86 11.91
N GLU A 331 28.38 5.77 10.78
CA GLU A 331 28.90 6.95 10.08
C GLU A 331 27.84 7.60 9.19
N SER A 332 27.10 6.81 8.41
CA SER A 332 26.09 7.33 7.47
C SER A 332 24.67 7.41 8.06
N GLY A 333 24.39 6.74 9.18
CA GLY A 333 23.04 6.60 9.73
C GLY A 333 22.09 5.77 8.86
N HIS A 334 22.62 5.09 7.83
CA HIS A 334 21.85 4.28 6.90
C HIS A 334 21.67 2.86 7.43
N SER A 335 20.49 2.29 7.18
CA SER A 335 20.30 0.84 7.39
C SER A 335 21.18 0.04 6.43
N LYS A 336 21.68 -1.12 6.86
CA LYS A 336 22.36 -2.14 6.04
C LYS A 336 21.39 -3.28 5.71
N PRO A 337 20.42 -3.06 4.79
CA PRO A 337 19.45 -4.09 4.44
C PRO A 337 20.09 -5.22 3.64
N LYS A 338 19.48 -6.39 3.74
CA LYS A 338 19.62 -7.46 2.75
C LYS A 338 19.22 -6.93 1.37
N ILE A 339 20.13 -7.05 0.40
CA ILE A 339 19.87 -6.65 -0.98
C ILE A 339 19.42 -7.88 -1.77
N CYS A 340 18.21 -7.81 -2.32
CA CYS A 340 17.64 -8.82 -3.21
C CYS A 340 17.86 -8.43 -4.67
N PHE A 341 18.20 -9.41 -5.50
CA PHE A 341 18.45 -9.27 -6.93
C PHE A 341 17.47 -10.14 -7.73
N TRP A 342 17.20 -9.79 -8.98
CA TRP A 342 16.37 -10.63 -9.85
C TRP A 342 17.10 -11.93 -10.21
N SER A 343 16.39 -13.06 -10.15
CA SER A 343 16.78 -14.24 -10.92
C SER A 343 16.75 -13.91 -12.42
N PRO A 344 17.52 -14.62 -13.27
CA PRO A 344 17.50 -14.39 -14.72
C PRO A 344 16.09 -14.45 -15.31
N GLU A 345 15.29 -15.45 -14.93
CA GLU A 345 13.92 -15.64 -15.40
C GLU A 345 13.00 -14.50 -14.93
N ALA A 346 13.10 -14.10 -13.65
CA ALA A 346 12.31 -12.99 -13.13
C ALA A 346 12.64 -11.66 -13.81
N LYS A 347 13.92 -11.45 -14.15
CA LYS A 347 14.39 -10.23 -14.84
C LYS A 347 13.83 -10.14 -16.27
N ILE A 348 13.82 -11.26 -16.99
CA ILE A 348 13.23 -11.36 -18.33
C ILE A 348 11.74 -11.01 -18.24
N PHE A 349 11.01 -11.69 -17.35
CA PHE A 349 9.58 -11.45 -17.15
C PHE A 349 9.29 -9.99 -16.80
N PHE A 350 10.05 -9.39 -15.88
CA PHE A 350 9.89 -7.97 -15.53
C PHE A 350 10.09 -7.05 -16.73
N TYR A 351 11.07 -7.30 -17.60
CA TYR A 351 11.29 -6.47 -18.78
C TYR A 351 10.18 -6.59 -19.82
N ASP A 352 9.66 -7.79 -20.05
CA ASP A 352 8.56 -7.99 -20.98
C ASP A 352 7.26 -7.37 -20.42
N TRP A 353 6.98 -7.54 -19.11
CA TRP A 353 5.87 -6.85 -18.42
C TRP A 353 6.00 -5.32 -18.47
N HIS A 354 7.17 -4.78 -18.12
CA HIS A 354 7.40 -3.34 -18.11
C HIS A 354 7.28 -2.75 -19.52
N LYS A 355 7.73 -3.46 -20.57
CA LYS A 355 7.59 -3.00 -21.96
C LYS A 355 6.13 -2.82 -22.34
N GLU A 356 5.25 -3.75 -21.96
CA GLU A 356 3.82 -3.64 -22.23
C GLU A 356 3.16 -2.57 -21.38
N HIS A 357 3.50 -2.52 -20.09
CA HIS A 357 3.01 -1.52 -19.17
C HIS A 357 3.32 -0.07 -19.63
N ILE A 358 4.52 0.17 -20.16
CA ILE A 358 4.92 1.49 -20.67
C ILE A 358 4.09 1.92 -21.89
N LYS A 359 3.62 0.99 -22.74
CA LYS A 359 2.70 1.35 -23.82
C LYS A 359 1.42 1.96 -23.25
N GLN A 360 0.84 1.31 -22.24
CA GLN A 360 -0.39 1.78 -21.59
C GLN A 360 -0.17 3.13 -20.89
N VAL A 361 0.98 3.34 -20.25
CA VAL A 361 1.33 4.64 -19.65
C VAL A 361 1.38 5.72 -20.73
N ASN A 362 2.05 5.46 -21.85
CA ASN A 362 2.20 6.41 -22.95
C ASN A 362 0.87 6.70 -23.67
N ASP A 363 0.04 5.68 -23.87
CA ASP A 363 -1.30 5.83 -24.47
C ASP A 363 -2.23 6.70 -23.61
N ASN A 364 -1.89 6.90 -22.33
CA ASN A 364 -2.64 7.71 -21.37
C ASN A 364 -1.82 8.90 -20.82
N ALA A 365 -0.72 9.30 -21.49
CA ALA A 365 0.31 10.20 -20.94
C ALA A 365 -0.23 11.53 -20.37
N ASP A 366 -1.22 12.15 -21.02
CA ASP A 366 -1.78 13.44 -20.63
C ASP A 366 -3.01 13.32 -19.71
N SER A 367 -3.10 12.22 -18.97
CA SER A 367 -4.25 11.94 -18.10
C SER A 367 -3.82 11.49 -16.71
N LEU A 368 -4.70 11.75 -15.72
CA LEU A 368 -4.56 11.22 -14.36
C LEU A 368 -4.39 9.68 -14.36
N LYS A 369 -4.99 9.00 -15.34
CA LYS A 369 -4.82 7.56 -15.55
C LYS A 369 -3.37 7.20 -15.87
N GLY A 370 -2.73 7.90 -16.82
CA GLY A 370 -1.31 7.71 -17.13
C GLY A 370 -0.40 8.01 -15.94
N GLU A 371 -0.69 9.06 -15.18
CA GLU A 371 0.06 9.41 -13.97
C GLU A 371 0.00 8.32 -12.89
N VAL A 372 -1.18 7.76 -12.64
CA VAL A 372 -1.39 6.62 -11.74
C VAL A 372 -0.63 5.41 -12.25
N LEU A 373 -0.81 5.05 -13.52
CA LEU A 373 -0.18 3.88 -14.11
C LEU A 373 1.34 3.96 -13.99
N SER A 374 1.95 5.15 -14.17
CA SER A 374 3.40 5.36 -14.01
C SER A 374 3.97 4.95 -12.65
N LYS A 375 3.15 4.85 -11.58
CA LYS A 375 3.62 4.42 -10.26
C LYS A 375 3.65 2.92 -10.10
N PHE A 376 3.03 2.17 -11.00
CA PHE A 376 3.05 0.71 -10.97
C PHE A 376 4.42 0.10 -11.28
N ASP A 377 5.33 0.84 -11.92
CA ASP A 377 6.76 0.46 -12.01
C ASP A 377 7.35 0.17 -10.63
N ILE A 378 7.09 1.08 -9.68
CA ILE A 378 7.60 0.96 -8.31
C ILE A 378 6.76 -0.03 -7.51
N HIS A 379 5.43 -0.02 -7.66
CA HIS A 379 4.58 -0.98 -6.96
C HIS A 379 4.90 -2.42 -7.33
N PHE A 380 5.11 -2.73 -8.61
CA PHE A 380 5.51 -4.05 -9.07
C PHE A 380 6.75 -4.55 -8.33
N VAL A 381 7.79 -3.72 -8.31
CA VAL A 381 9.07 -4.02 -7.67
C VAL A 381 8.90 -4.28 -6.17
N ARG A 382 8.11 -3.45 -5.49
CA ARG A 382 7.82 -3.59 -4.05
C ARG A 382 6.99 -4.83 -3.74
N LEU A 383 5.97 -5.12 -4.56
CA LEU A 383 5.13 -6.30 -4.44
C LEU A 383 5.94 -7.58 -4.67
N ALA A 384 6.82 -7.60 -5.68
CA ALA A 384 7.72 -8.72 -5.94
C ALA A 384 8.65 -9.00 -4.77
N LEU A 385 9.22 -7.96 -4.14
CA LEU A 385 10.02 -8.13 -2.93
C LEU A 385 9.20 -8.71 -1.77
N THR A 386 8.01 -8.17 -1.51
CA THR A 386 7.13 -8.65 -0.44
C THR A 386 6.76 -10.12 -0.65
N LEU A 387 6.33 -10.49 -1.87
CA LEU A 387 5.98 -11.86 -2.21
C LEU A 387 7.18 -12.81 -2.16
N GLN A 388 8.37 -12.35 -2.57
CA GLN A 388 9.58 -13.15 -2.45
C GLN A 388 9.87 -13.46 -0.98
N ILE A 389 9.84 -12.44 -0.10
CA ILE A 389 10.12 -12.64 1.32
C ILE A 389 9.06 -13.52 1.99
N MET A 390 7.78 -13.40 1.61
CA MET A 390 6.72 -14.28 2.09
C MET A 390 6.97 -15.76 1.72
N ASN A 391 7.44 -16.01 0.49
CA ASN A 391 7.68 -17.37 -0.01
C ASN A 391 9.00 -17.96 0.54
N ASP A 392 10.08 -17.18 0.48
CA ASP A 392 11.40 -17.57 0.93
C ASP A 392 12.23 -16.34 1.32
N ASN A 393 12.32 -16.12 2.63
CA ASN A 393 13.09 -15.02 3.22
C ASN A 393 14.60 -15.32 3.35
N LYS A 394 15.07 -16.53 3.02
CA LYS A 394 16.48 -16.92 3.16
C LYS A 394 17.30 -16.50 1.95
N THR A 395 16.72 -16.59 0.76
CA THR A 395 17.40 -16.25 -0.49
C THR A 395 17.44 -14.75 -0.77
N ASN A 396 18.49 -14.29 -1.45
CA ASN A 396 18.64 -12.90 -1.91
C ASN A 396 18.19 -12.76 -3.37
N GLN A 397 17.37 -13.69 -3.87
CA GLN A 397 16.93 -13.70 -5.26
C GLN A 397 15.41 -13.59 -5.35
N ILE A 398 14.93 -12.67 -6.18
CA ILE A 398 13.53 -12.57 -6.55
C ILE A 398 13.26 -13.63 -7.62
N SER A 399 12.41 -14.58 -7.26
CA SER A 399 12.02 -15.70 -8.11
C SER A 399 11.00 -15.28 -9.18
N LEU A 400 10.88 -16.12 -10.22
CA LEU A 400 9.85 -15.99 -11.24
C LEU A 400 8.44 -15.96 -10.63
N LYS A 401 8.17 -16.86 -9.67
CA LYS A 401 6.90 -16.93 -8.93
C LYS A 401 6.54 -15.61 -8.26
N ALA A 402 7.52 -14.93 -7.66
CA ALA A 402 7.30 -13.65 -6.99
C ALA A 402 6.91 -12.53 -7.97
N VAL A 403 7.53 -12.47 -9.15
CA VAL A 403 7.19 -11.45 -10.17
C VAL A 403 5.88 -11.73 -10.89
N GLN A 404 5.52 -13.00 -11.08
CA GLN A 404 4.21 -13.39 -11.60
C GLN A 404 3.09 -13.01 -10.63
N GLY A 405 3.28 -13.28 -9.34
CA GLY A 405 2.34 -12.83 -8.31
C GLY A 405 2.26 -11.31 -8.21
N ALA A 406 3.38 -10.60 -8.38
CA ALA A 406 3.39 -9.13 -8.39
C ALA A 406 2.60 -8.58 -9.58
N ALA A 407 2.75 -9.16 -10.78
CA ALA A 407 1.96 -8.81 -11.95
C ALA A 407 0.45 -8.97 -11.68
N LYS A 408 0.02 -10.10 -11.13
CA LYS A 408 -1.39 -10.35 -10.77
C LYS A 408 -1.92 -9.30 -9.79
N LEU A 409 -1.15 -8.93 -8.77
CA LEU A 409 -1.53 -7.85 -7.84
C LEU A 409 -1.57 -6.48 -8.53
N CYS A 410 -0.63 -6.19 -9.44
CA CYS A 410 -0.67 -4.96 -10.22
C CYS A 410 -1.97 -4.85 -11.03
N ILE A 411 -2.36 -5.92 -11.73
CA ILE A 411 -3.63 -5.96 -12.48
C ILE A 411 -4.82 -5.69 -11.56
N TYR A 412 -4.89 -6.40 -10.43
CA TYR A 412 -5.95 -6.23 -9.43
C TYR A 412 -6.05 -4.77 -8.93
N PHE A 413 -4.93 -4.17 -8.53
CA PHE A 413 -4.89 -2.80 -8.02
C PHE A 413 -5.14 -1.75 -9.12
N GLN A 414 -4.65 -1.98 -10.34
CA GLN A 414 -4.90 -1.13 -11.51
C GLN A 414 -6.40 -1.06 -11.83
N ARG A 415 -7.09 -2.20 -11.81
CA ARG A 415 -8.55 -2.23 -11.98
C ARG A 415 -9.29 -1.48 -10.88
N ASN A 416 -8.88 -1.63 -9.62
CA ASN A 416 -9.52 -0.93 -8.50
C ASN A 416 -9.28 0.57 -8.51
N ILE A 417 -8.08 1.04 -8.90
CA ILE A 417 -7.85 2.48 -9.02
C ILE A 417 -8.66 3.07 -10.17
N MET A 418 -8.93 2.34 -11.26
CA MET A 418 -9.85 2.84 -12.30
C MET A 418 -11.25 3.14 -11.73
N LYS A 419 -11.82 2.26 -10.89
CA LYS A 419 -13.09 2.53 -10.19
C LYS A 419 -13.03 3.80 -9.34
N VAL A 420 -11.89 4.06 -8.71
CA VAL A 420 -11.68 5.28 -7.91
C VAL A 420 -11.57 6.52 -8.79
N LEU A 421 -10.87 6.43 -9.92
CA LEU A 421 -10.79 7.51 -10.89
C LEU A 421 -12.15 7.82 -11.50
N ASP A 422 -12.95 6.80 -11.80
CA ASP A 422 -14.32 6.96 -12.25
C ASP A 422 -15.14 7.72 -11.22
N ILE A 423 -15.03 7.39 -9.93
CA ILE A 423 -15.65 8.13 -8.82
C ILE A 423 -15.20 9.61 -8.75
N LEU A 424 -13.94 9.90 -9.07
CA LEU A 424 -13.39 11.25 -9.01
C LEU A 424 -13.77 12.11 -10.23
N GLN A 425 -13.83 11.50 -11.40
CA GLN A 425 -14.17 12.15 -12.67
C GLN A 425 -15.68 12.26 -12.86
N SER A 426 -16.44 11.35 -12.26
CA SER A 426 -17.89 11.40 -12.32
C SER A 426 -18.42 12.52 -11.43
N SER A 427 -19.01 13.52 -12.08
CA SER A 427 -19.92 14.47 -11.43
C SER A 427 -21.15 13.78 -10.83
N ASN A 428 -21.39 12.50 -11.16
CA ASN A 428 -22.62 11.76 -10.88
C ASN A 428 -22.48 10.83 -9.64
N PRO A 429 -23.05 11.19 -8.47
CA PRO A 429 -22.96 10.40 -7.23
C PRO A 429 -23.68 9.05 -7.31
N SER A 430 -24.35 8.72 -8.42
CA SER A 430 -25.04 7.44 -8.60
C SER A 430 -24.11 6.24 -8.73
N ILE A 431 -22.85 6.44 -9.15
CA ILE A 431 -21.82 5.39 -9.24
C ILE A 431 -21.39 4.90 -7.84
N MET A 432 -21.62 5.69 -6.80
CA MET A 432 -21.32 5.33 -5.41
C MET A 432 -22.42 4.52 -4.72
N LEU A 433 -23.48 4.18 -5.45
CA LEU A 433 -24.62 3.42 -4.93
C LEU A 433 -24.30 1.92 -4.90
N THR A 434 -25.02 1.18 -4.05
CA THR A 434 -25.01 -0.29 -4.15
C THR A 434 -25.58 -0.71 -5.50
N ASN A 435 -25.17 -1.85 -6.06
CA ASN A 435 -25.60 -2.32 -7.40
C ASN A 435 -27.12 -2.21 -7.60
N ASP A 436 -27.93 -2.60 -6.61
CA ASP A 436 -29.39 -2.47 -6.67
C ASP A 436 -29.88 -1.03 -6.83
N LYS A 437 -29.26 -0.09 -6.11
CA LYS A 437 -29.63 1.33 -6.15
C LYS A 437 -29.09 2.01 -7.40
N GLN A 438 -27.96 1.55 -7.92
CA GLN A 438 -27.42 2.01 -9.19
C GLN A 438 -28.30 1.53 -10.35
N ASN A 439 -28.75 0.28 -10.31
CA ASN A 439 -29.71 -0.28 -11.27
C ASN A 439 -31.04 0.47 -11.26
N LEU A 440 -31.60 0.71 -10.06
CA LEU A 440 -32.80 1.53 -9.91
C LEU A 440 -32.57 2.96 -10.41
N TYR A 441 -31.45 3.60 -10.05
CA TYR A 441 -31.13 4.95 -10.51
C TYR A 441 -31.05 5.01 -12.04
N ASN A 442 -30.36 4.07 -12.68
CA ASN A 442 -30.18 4.02 -14.12
C ASN A 442 -31.51 3.76 -14.85
N ALA A 443 -32.39 2.93 -14.27
CA ALA A 443 -33.70 2.62 -14.85
C ALA A 443 -34.74 3.77 -14.74
N LEU A 444 -34.58 4.69 -13.79
CA LEU A 444 -35.47 5.85 -13.67
C LEU A 444 -35.34 6.79 -14.89
N PRO A 445 -36.41 7.45 -15.35
CA PRO A 445 -36.29 8.53 -16.32
C PRO A 445 -35.67 9.81 -15.69
N ASP A 446 -35.30 10.79 -16.50
CA ASP A 446 -34.74 12.07 -16.04
C ASP A 446 -35.72 12.83 -15.12
N ARG A 447 -37.03 12.69 -15.36
CA ARG A 447 -38.11 13.17 -14.49
C ARG A 447 -39.10 12.05 -14.26
N PHE A 448 -39.56 11.91 -13.02
CA PHE A 448 -40.42 10.81 -12.63
C PHE A 448 -41.22 11.14 -11.36
N THR A 449 -42.28 10.37 -11.13
CA THR A 449 -43.12 10.43 -9.94
C THR A 449 -42.74 9.34 -8.92
N THR A 450 -43.13 9.49 -7.66
CA THR A 450 -42.95 8.44 -6.64
C THR A 450 -43.58 7.11 -7.06
N ALA A 451 -44.74 7.16 -7.73
CA ALA A 451 -45.44 5.95 -8.20
C ALA A 451 -44.65 5.22 -9.29
N GLU A 452 -44.08 5.96 -10.25
CA GLU A 452 -43.22 5.40 -11.29
C GLU A 452 -41.94 4.81 -10.70
N ALA A 453 -41.32 5.49 -9.72
CA ALA A 453 -40.14 4.96 -9.05
C ALA A 453 -40.39 3.67 -8.29
N ILE A 454 -41.58 3.54 -7.65
CA ILE A 454 -42.00 2.29 -6.99
C ILE A 454 -42.24 1.19 -8.02
N SER A 455 -42.87 1.51 -9.16
CA SER A 455 -43.10 0.54 -10.25
C SER A 455 -41.78 0.03 -10.84
N ILE A 456 -40.87 0.93 -11.17
CA ILE A 456 -39.55 0.60 -11.72
C ILE A 456 -38.70 -0.17 -10.69
N GLY A 457 -38.80 0.18 -9.40
CA GLY A 457 -38.17 -0.59 -8.32
C GLY A 457 -38.60 -2.06 -8.30
N ARG A 458 -39.89 -2.34 -8.49
CA ARG A 458 -40.43 -3.71 -8.59
C ARG A 458 -40.03 -4.41 -9.89
N GLU A 459 -39.83 -3.69 -10.98
CA GLU A 459 -39.38 -4.26 -12.26
C GLU A 459 -37.88 -4.63 -12.22
N VAL A 460 -37.04 -3.79 -11.64
CA VAL A 460 -35.60 -4.06 -11.47
C VAL A 460 -35.37 -5.29 -10.58
N GLU A 461 -36.24 -5.50 -9.57
CA GLU A 461 -36.27 -6.70 -8.73
C GLU A 461 -36.53 -7.98 -9.53
N SER A 462 -37.48 -7.97 -10.49
CA SER A 462 -37.84 -9.14 -11.29
C SER A 462 -36.70 -9.70 -12.16
N ARG A 463 -35.59 -8.97 -12.28
CA ARG A 463 -34.38 -9.35 -13.03
C ARG A 463 -33.21 -9.81 -12.13
N GLY A 464 -33.48 -10.09 -10.85
CA GLY A 464 -32.50 -10.67 -9.91
C GLY A 464 -31.84 -9.68 -8.94
N GLY A 465 -32.44 -8.51 -8.69
CA GLY A 465 -31.98 -7.53 -7.69
C GLY A 465 -32.73 -7.61 -6.34
N ASN A 466 -32.22 -6.93 -5.31
CA ASN A 466 -32.85 -6.92 -3.97
C ASN A 466 -34.20 -6.14 -3.92
N TYR A 467 -35.10 -6.59 -3.04
CA TYR A 467 -36.43 -5.98 -2.82
C TYR A 467 -36.36 -4.51 -2.39
N PHE A 468 -36.98 -3.63 -3.18
CA PHE A 468 -37.23 -2.24 -2.80
C PHE A 468 -38.68 -2.07 -2.33
N ASP A 469 -38.89 -2.12 -1.01
CA ASP A 469 -40.19 -1.75 -0.44
C ASP A 469 -40.49 -0.25 -0.65
N GLU A 470 -41.76 0.14 -0.55
CA GLU A 470 -42.17 1.54 -0.78
C GLU A 470 -41.43 2.52 0.14
N LYS A 471 -41.04 2.07 1.34
CA LYS A 471 -40.24 2.85 2.30
C LYS A 471 -38.79 2.99 1.87
N ALA A 472 -38.20 1.99 1.22
CA ALA A 472 -36.85 2.01 0.69
C ALA A 472 -36.75 2.94 -0.51
N VAL A 473 -37.74 2.93 -1.40
CA VAL A 473 -37.84 3.91 -2.51
C VAL A 473 -38.00 5.31 -1.95
N ASP A 474 -38.92 5.55 -1.01
CA ASP A 474 -39.10 6.87 -0.40
C ASP A 474 -37.83 7.37 0.32
N ARG A 475 -37.10 6.48 0.99
CA ARG A 475 -35.79 6.80 1.59
C ARG A 475 -34.74 7.12 0.53
N PHE A 476 -34.75 6.42 -0.60
CA PHE A 476 -33.81 6.64 -1.70
C PHE A 476 -34.04 7.99 -2.39
N LEU A 477 -35.30 8.35 -2.65
CA LEU A 477 -35.70 9.61 -3.26
C LEU A 477 -35.42 10.85 -2.38
N LYS A 478 -35.23 10.65 -1.07
CA LYS A 478 -34.78 11.71 -0.13
C LYS A 478 -33.31 12.07 -0.29
N ASN A 479 -32.53 11.33 -1.10
CA ASN A 479 -31.14 11.66 -1.34
C ASN A 479 -31.00 12.91 -2.22
N GLN A 480 -30.86 14.06 -1.57
CA GLN A 480 -30.73 15.36 -2.23
C GLN A 480 -29.46 15.48 -3.09
N ASN A 481 -28.49 14.59 -2.96
CA ASN A 481 -27.33 14.59 -3.85
C ASN A 481 -27.67 13.99 -5.22
N LEU A 482 -28.68 13.12 -5.31
CA LEU A 482 -29.04 12.41 -6.55
C LEU A 482 -30.27 12.99 -7.24
N PHE A 483 -31.21 13.49 -6.46
CA PHE A 483 -32.52 13.93 -6.93
C PHE A 483 -32.82 15.36 -6.49
N LYS A 484 -33.51 16.08 -7.36
CA LYS A 484 -34.11 17.38 -7.07
C LYS A 484 -35.61 17.17 -6.93
N LYS A 485 -36.17 17.49 -5.76
CA LYS A 485 -37.62 17.45 -5.54
C LYS A 485 -38.24 18.69 -6.17
N LEU A 486 -39.14 18.48 -7.15
CA LEU A 486 -39.81 19.57 -7.87
C LEU A 486 -41.14 19.93 -7.20
N ALA A 487 -41.92 18.93 -6.81
CA ALA A 487 -43.20 19.08 -6.11
C ALA A 487 -43.45 17.88 -5.18
N HIS A 488 -44.62 17.81 -4.55
CA HIS A 488 -44.97 16.65 -3.74
C HIS A 488 -45.14 15.41 -4.63
N GLY A 489 -44.19 14.48 -4.56
CA GLY A 489 -44.22 13.24 -5.34
C GLY A 489 -43.51 13.32 -6.68
N ASP A 490 -42.95 14.48 -7.05
CA ASP A 490 -42.26 14.69 -8.33
C ASP A 490 -40.78 14.98 -8.14
N TYR A 491 -39.95 14.26 -8.91
CA TYR A 491 -38.50 14.26 -8.79
C TYR A 491 -37.83 14.37 -10.15
N GLU A 492 -36.64 14.98 -10.16
CA GLU A 492 -35.76 15.08 -11.32
C GLU A 492 -34.37 14.55 -10.94
N LYS A 493 -33.75 13.76 -11.81
CA LYS A 493 -32.36 13.33 -11.65
C LYS A 493 -31.45 14.55 -11.75
N LYS A 494 -30.51 14.68 -10.82
CA LYS A 494 -29.49 15.74 -10.89
C LYS A 494 -28.41 15.47 -11.93
N PHE A 495 -28.25 14.21 -12.34
CA PHE A 495 -27.23 13.77 -13.26
C PHE A 495 -27.82 12.79 -14.26
N LYS A 496 -27.42 12.93 -15.52
CA LYS A 496 -27.85 12.02 -16.58
C LYS A 496 -27.07 10.71 -16.44
N SER A 497 -27.80 9.60 -16.55
CA SER A 497 -27.25 8.25 -16.63
C SER A 497 -26.58 8.01 -17.97
#